data_AF-A0A1F6HA53-F1
#
_entry.id   AF-A0A1F6HA53-F1
#
_cell.length_a   1.000
_cell.length_b   1.000
_cell.length_c   1.000
_cell.angle_alpha   90.00
_cell.angle_beta   90.00
_cell.angle_gamma   90.00
#
_symmetry.space_group_name_H-M   'P 1'
#
loop_
_entity.id
_entity.type
_entity.pdbx_description
1 polymer ?
#
loop_
_entity_poly.entity_id
_entity_poly.type
_entity_poly.pdbx_seq_one_letter_code
_entity_poly.pdbx_strand_id
1 'polypeptide(L)' 'MDINSAYWQGKEPKNSQELRDQIKNALLALKQWKDAANIPNTENSVMIDAQIYWLEELLKLSNVELKS' A
#
# COMPACT_ATOMS: atom_id res chain seq x y z
N MET A 1 -23.05 -10.48 -4.26
CA MET A 1 -22.00 -9.52 -4.67
C MET A 1 -21.11 -9.30 -3.47
N ASP A 2 -19.83 -9.61 -3.59
CA ASP A 2 -18.85 -9.32 -2.54
C ASP A 2 -18.66 -7.80 -2.49
N ILE A 3 -18.86 -7.19 -1.32
CA ILE A 3 -18.79 -5.73 -1.14
C ILE A 3 -17.40 -5.22 -1.53
N ASN A 4 -16.37 -6.06 -1.38
CA ASN A 4 -15.02 -5.74 -1.81
C ASN A 4 -14.88 -5.68 -3.33
N SER A 5 -15.62 -6.51 -4.09
CA SER A 5 -15.50 -6.53 -5.55
C SER A 5 -16.04 -5.25 -6.20
N ALA A 6 -17.02 -4.58 -5.58
CA ALA A 6 -17.59 -3.35 -6.11
C ALA A 6 -16.69 -2.11 -5.90
N TYR A 7 -15.90 -2.08 -4.82
CA TYR A 7 -14.99 -0.95 -4.55
C TYR A 7 -13.82 -0.89 -5.54
N TRP A 8 -13.32 -2.06 -5.95
CA TRP A 8 -12.16 -2.17 -6.83
C TRP A 8 -12.50 -2.06 -8.32
N GLN A 9 -13.78 -2.21 -8.70
CA GLN A 9 -14.21 -2.02 -10.09
C GLN A 9 -13.84 -0.62 -10.60
N GLY A 10 -13.02 -0.59 -11.65
CA GLY A 10 -12.55 0.65 -12.27
C GLY A 10 -11.40 1.36 -11.54
N LYS A 11 -10.93 0.83 -10.40
CA LYS A 11 -9.74 1.32 -9.67
C LYS A 11 -8.50 0.46 -9.85
N GLU A 12 -8.64 -0.65 -10.56
CA GLU A 12 -7.52 -1.51 -10.96
C GLU A 12 -6.50 -0.71 -11.78
N PRO A 13 -5.21 -0.77 -11.43
CA PRO A 13 -4.17 -0.09 -12.19
C PRO A 13 -4.06 -0.70 -13.59
N LYS A 14 -4.06 0.14 -14.62
CA LYS A 14 -4.07 -0.28 -16.02
C LYS A 14 -2.68 -0.66 -16.54
N ASN A 15 -1.64 -0.26 -15.82
CA ASN A 15 -0.25 -0.54 -16.15
C ASN A 15 0.60 -0.53 -14.87
N SER A 16 1.83 -1.04 -14.96
CA SER A 16 2.74 -1.13 -13.82
C SER A 16 3.11 0.24 -13.23
N GLN A 17 3.06 1.33 -14.02
CA GLN A 17 3.32 2.67 -13.51
C GLN A 17 2.19 3.16 -12.61
N GLU A 18 0.93 2.99 -13.03
CA GLU A 18 -0.24 3.30 -12.21
C GLU A 18 -0.24 2.49 -10.90
N LEU A 19 0.11 1.20 -10.95
CA LEU A 19 0.23 0.37 -9.75
C LEU A 19 1.29 0.94 -8.80
N ARG A 20 2.48 1.28 -9.32
CA ARG A 20 3.56 1.87 -8.51
C ARG A 20 3.15 3.18 -7.86
N ASP A 21 2.44 4.03 -8.58
CA ASP A 21 2.01 5.33 -8.06
C ASP A 21 0.91 5.17 -7.00
N GLN A 22 -0.01 4.22 -7.18
CA GLN A 22 -0.98 3.86 -6.14
C GLN A 22 -0.30 3.34 -4.87
N ILE A 23 0.70 2.46 -4.98
CA ILE A 23 1.46 1.94 -3.82
C ILE A 23 2.22 3.07 -3.11
N LYS A 24 2.89 3.95 -3.86
CA LYS A 24 3.59 5.12 -3.28
C LYS A 24 2.65 6.04 -2.53
N ASN A 25 1.46 6.31 -3.08
CA ASN A 25 0.45 7.14 -2.43
C ASN A 25 -0.07 6.50 -1.13
N ALA A 26 -0.29 5.18 -1.14
CA ALA A 26 -0.68 4.44 0.06
C ALA A 26 0.40 4.50 1.15
N LEU A 27 1.67 4.30 0.77
CA LEU A 27 2.81 4.43 1.68
C LEU A 27 2.91 5.83 2.30
N LEU A 28 2.76 6.87 1.47
CA LEU A 28 2.80 8.25 1.95
C LEU A 28 1.67 8.52 2.95
N ALA A 29 0.44 8.12 2.63
CA ALA A 29 -0.71 8.32 3.49
C ALA A 29 -0.56 7.60 4.85
N LEU A 30 -0.06 6.35 4.84
CA LEU A 30 0.16 5.59 6.08
C LEU A 30 1.26 6.20 6.94
N LYS A 31 2.38 6.64 6.35
CA LYS A 31 3.46 7.31 7.08
C LYS A 31 2.98 8.62 7.70
N GLN A 32 2.30 9.45 6.92
CA GLN A 32 1.71 10.71 7.41
C GLN A 32 0.68 10.48 8.52
N TRP A 33 -0.18 9.48 8.37
CA TRP A 33 -1.17 9.16 9.39
C TRP A 33 -0.50 8.66 10.67
N LYS A 34 0.53 7.81 10.56
CA LYS A 34 1.32 7.36 11.71
C LYS A 34 1.98 8.53 12.45
N ASP A 35 2.60 9.45 11.71
CA ASP A 35 3.25 10.63 12.26
C ASP A 35 2.23 11.57 12.94
N ALA A 36 1.08 11.80 12.30
CA ALA A 36 0.04 12.70 12.82
C ALA A 36 -0.72 12.11 14.01
N ALA A 37 -0.94 10.79 14.03
CA ALA A 37 -1.70 10.14 15.08
C ALA A 37 -0.92 10.00 16.40
N ASN A 38 0.39 10.34 16.41
CA ASN A 38 1.28 10.28 17.58
C ASN A 38 1.04 8.99 18.40
N ILE A 39 0.90 7.87 17.69
CA ILE A 39 0.37 6.62 18.26
C ILE A 39 1.42 6.12 19.27
N PRO A 40 1.05 5.97 20.56
CA PRO A 40 1.94 5.32 21.52
C PRO A 40 2.34 3.95 20.98
N ASN A 41 3.58 3.51 21.23
CA ASN A 41 4.05 2.19 20.83
C ASN A 41 3.16 1.09 21.45
N THR A 42 2.13 0.71 20.70
CA THR A 42 1.04 -0.21 21.02
C THR A 42 0.94 -1.22 19.87
N GLU A 43 0.17 -2.30 20.05
CA GLU A 43 -0.05 -3.30 18.98
C GLU A 43 -0.54 -2.67 17.66
N ASN A 44 -1.34 -1.61 17.72
CA ASN A 44 -1.79 -0.89 16.54
C ASN A 44 -0.63 -0.26 15.75
N SER A 45 0.38 0.30 16.44
CA SER A 45 1.60 0.84 15.82
C SER A 45 2.37 -0.24 15.06
N VAL A 46 2.51 -1.43 15.67
CA VAL A 46 3.18 -2.58 15.06
C VAL A 46 2.44 -3.07 13.81
N MET A 47 1.11 -3.08 13.84
CA MET A 47 0.31 -3.50 12.68
C MET A 47 0.48 -2.55 11.49
N ILE A 48 0.51 -1.23 11.75
CA ILE A 48 0.73 -0.21 10.71
C ILE A 48 2.13 -0.36 10.12
N ASP A 49 3.13 -0.60 10.97
CA ASP A 49 4.51 -0.82 10.51
C ASP A 49 4.63 -2.07 9.63
N ALA A 50 3.94 -3.16 9.98
CA ALA A 50 3.86 -4.33 9.12
C ALA A 50 3.19 -4.04 7.77
N GLN A 51 2.14 -3.21 7.74
CA GLN A 51 1.46 -2.82 6.50
C GLN A 51 2.37 -1.94 5.62
N ILE A 52 3.09 -0.98 6.21
CA ILE A 52 4.08 -0.17 5.50
C ILE A 52 5.15 -1.08 4.90
N TYR A 53 5.70 -2.00 5.69
CA TYR A 53 6.71 -2.96 5.23
C TYR A 53 6.22 -3.77 4.02
N TRP A 54 5.02 -4.35 4.09
CA TRP A 54 4.44 -5.12 2.99
C TRP A 54 4.27 -4.31 1.71
N LEU A 55 3.85 -3.04 1.83
CA LEU A 55 3.71 -2.14 0.68
C LEU A 55 5.08 -1.74 0.09
N GLU A 56 6.11 -1.59 0.91
CA GLU A 56 7.49 -1.37 0.44
C GLU A 56 8.02 -2.57 -0.33
N GLU A 57 7.77 -3.80 0.12
CA GLU A 57 8.13 -5.02 -0.60
C GLU A 57 7.34 -5.16 -1.92
N LEU A 58 6.04 -4.88 -1.91
CA LEU A 58 5.23 -4.84 -3.13
C LEU A 58 5.76 -3.83 -4.14
N LEU A 59 6.17 -2.63 -3.68
CA LEU A 59 6.76 -1.63 -4.54
C LEU A 59 8.07 -2.13 -5.16
N LYS A 60 8.94 -2.80 -4.39
CA LYS A 60 10.17 -3.40 -4.93
C LYS A 60 9.85 -4.44 -6.00
N LEU A 61 8.92 -5.35 -5.73
CA LEU A 61 8.51 -6.40 -6.68
C LEU A 61 7.88 -5.81 -7.96
N SER A 62 7.11 -4.73 -7.84
CA SER A 62 6.52 -4.04 -9.00
C SER A 62 7.53 -3.35 -9.93
N ASN A 63 8.79 -3.23 -9.49
CA ASN A 63 9.91 -2.72 -10.30
C ASN A 63 10.73 -3.84 -10.93
N VAL A 64 10.51 -5.11 -10.57
CA VAL A 64 11.22 -6.23 -11.17
C VAL A 64 10.56 -6.56 -12.51
N GLU A 65 11.28 -6.36 -13.60
CA GLU A 65 10.93 -6.99 -14.87
C GLU A 65 11.15 -8.50 -14.72
N LEU A 66 10.07 -9.28 -14.77
CA LEU A 66 10.17 -10.73 -14.84
C LEU A 66 10.84 -11.08 -16.17
N LYS A 67 12.08 -11.57 -16.10
CA LYS A 67 12.76 -12.14 -17.26
C LYS A 67 12.00 -13.39 -17.68
N SER A 68 11.29 -13.29 -18.79
CA SER A 68 10.75 -14.40 -19.57
C SER A 68 11.87 -15.19 -20.24
#